data_AF-A0A2J7ZPI4-F1
#
_entry.id   AF-A0A2J7ZPI4-F1
#
_cell.length_a   1.000
_cell.length_b   1.000
_cell.length_c   1.000
_cell.angle_alpha   90.00
_cell.angle_beta   90.00
_cell.angle_gamma   90.00
#
_symmetry.space_group_name_H-M   'P 1'
#
loop_
_entity.id
_entity.type
_entity.pdbx_description
1 polymer ?
#
loop_
_entity_poly.entity_id
_entity_poly.type
_entity_poly.pdbx_seq_one_letter_code
_entity_poly.pdbx_strand_id
1 'polypeptide(L)'
;DLYYNGFCNSVLWQLFHYVPLNIDSWQKMAEHRAMEMQWQAYQVANEKFADVMLTEYLADDVVWVQYYHLMLLPSLLKQAVSKMKVGFFLHTPFPSSEIYRTLPGTGDREEGSRGAGSRRIRQRIGVLPS
;
A
#
# COMPACT_ATOMS: atom_id res chain seq x y z
N ASP A 1 -13.34 2.82 11.68
CA ASP A 1 -12.43 3.88 11.20
C ASP A 1 -12.24 3.74 9.69
N LEU A 2 -11.82 4.80 8.99
CA LEU A 2 -11.74 4.84 7.52
C LEU A 2 -10.46 4.19 6.95
N TYR A 3 -9.43 4.01 7.77
CA TYR A 3 -8.14 3.46 7.34
C TYR A 3 -8.11 1.93 7.41
N TYR A 4 -8.22 1.36 8.61
CA TYR A 4 -8.06 -0.06 8.88
C TYR A 4 -9.32 -0.83 8.48
N ASN A 5 -10.46 -0.49 9.09
CA ASN A 5 -11.74 -1.13 8.75
C ASN A 5 -12.29 -0.66 7.39
N GLY A 6 -11.96 0.57 6.99
CA GLY A 6 -12.28 1.12 5.68
C GLY A 6 -11.36 0.60 4.59
N PHE A 7 -10.33 1.34 4.22
CA PHE A 7 -9.53 0.98 3.04
C PHE A 7 -8.86 -0.40 3.13
N CYS A 8 -8.29 -0.75 4.28
CA CYS A 8 -7.48 -1.96 4.41
C CYS A 8 -8.33 -3.24 4.39
N ASN A 9 -9.41 -3.32 5.17
CA ASN A 9 -10.25 -4.51 5.23
C ASN A 9 -11.40 -4.50 4.20
N SER A 10 -11.97 -3.33 3.89
CA SER A 10 -13.07 -3.27 2.92
C SER A 10 -12.61 -3.19 1.47
N VAL A 11 -11.37 -2.78 1.18
CA VAL A 11 -10.87 -2.67 -0.21
C VAL A 11 -9.68 -3.61 -0.44
N LEU A 12 -8.55 -3.38 0.26
CA LEU A 12 -7.32 -4.13 0.02
C LEU A 12 -7.46 -5.62 0.32
N TRP A 13 -8.10 -5.99 1.43
CA TRP A 13 -8.31 -7.39 1.77
C TRP A 13 -9.15 -8.11 0.71
N GLN A 14 -10.26 -7.52 0.25
CA GLN A 14 -11.10 -8.10 -0.79
C GLN A 14 -10.31 -8.30 -2.10
N LEU A 15 -9.50 -7.30 -2.47
CA LEU A 15 -8.64 -7.33 -3.65
C LEU A 15 -7.58 -8.45 -3.58
N PHE A 16 -6.90 -8.60 -2.44
CA PHE A 16 -5.87 -9.62 -2.26
C PHE A 16 -6.43 -11.04 -2.15
N HIS A 17 -7.71 -11.19 -1.79
CA HIS A 17 -8.37 -12.47 -1.64
C HIS A 17 -9.34 -12.81 -2.79
N TYR A 18 -9.27 -12.07 -3.91
CA TYR A 18 -10.06 -12.35 -5.11
C TYR A 18 -11.58 -12.40 -4.84
N VAL A 19 -12.06 -11.64 -3.87
CA VAL A 19 -13.48 -11.57 -3.53
C VAL A 19 -14.18 -10.69 -4.57
N PRO A 20 -15.23 -11.19 -5.27
CA PRO A 20 -15.97 -10.38 -6.23
C PRO A 20 -16.64 -9.22 -5.50
N LEU A 21 -16.34 -7.99 -5.92
CA LEU A 21 -17.06 -6.81 -5.45
C LEU A 21 -18.46 -6.86 -6.07
N ASN A 22 -19.47 -7.15 -5.26
CA ASN A 22 -20.86 -7.23 -5.69
C ASN A 22 -21.45 -5.81 -5.62
N ILE A 23 -21.65 -5.16 -6.77
CA ILE A 23 -21.97 -3.71 -6.82
C ILE A 23 -23.15 -3.44 -7.75
N ASP A 24 -24.29 -3.02 -7.19
CA ASP A 24 -25.38 -2.40 -7.95
C ASP A 24 -25.06 -0.94 -8.31
N SER A 25 -25.69 -0.38 -9.35
CA SER A 25 -25.29 0.90 -9.95
C SER A 25 -25.37 2.13 -9.03
N TRP A 26 -26.34 2.21 -8.12
CA TRP A 26 -26.43 3.28 -7.10
C TRP A 26 -25.42 3.09 -5.96
N GLN A 27 -25.20 1.84 -5.55
CA GLN A 27 -24.14 1.46 -4.62
C GLN A 27 -22.78 1.91 -5.17
N LYS A 28 -22.52 1.73 -6.46
CA LYS A 28 -21.29 2.16 -7.13
C LYS A 28 -20.92 3.63 -6.90
N MET A 29 -21.89 4.55 -6.91
CA MET A 29 -21.61 5.98 -6.68
C MET A 29 -21.34 6.32 -5.21
N ALA A 30 -22.11 5.72 -4.29
CA ALA A 30 -21.92 5.90 -2.85
C ALA A 30 -20.60 5.25 -2.40
N GLU A 31 -20.31 4.05 -2.90
CA GLU A 31 -19.06 3.32 -2.71
C GLU A 31 -17.88 4.08 -3.30
N HIS A 32 -18.01 4.70 -4.47
CA HIS A 32 -16.91 5.50 -5.04
C HIS A 32 -16.50 6.67 -4.13
N ARG A 33 -17.48 7.42 -3.59
CA ARG A 33 -17.19 8.50 -2.64
C ARG A 33 -16.62 7.97 -1.32
N ALA A 34 -17.17 6.87 -0.81
CA ALA A 34 -16.68 6.24 0.41
C ALA A 34 -15.23 5.73 0.22
N MET A 35 -14.94 5.11 -0.92
CA MET A 35 -13.62 4.59 -1.27
C MET A 35 -12.59 5.71 -1.44
N GLU A 36 -12.99 6.87 -1.96
CA GLU A 36 -12.11 8.04 -2.03
C GLU A 36 -11.76 8.57 -0.63
N MET A 37 -12.74 8.66 0.27
CA MET A 37 -12.48 9.06 1.67
C MET A 37 -11.61 8.03 2.41
N GLN A 38 -11.83 6.74 2.17
CA GLN A 38 -11.02 5.65 2.70
C GLN A 38 -9.58 5.71 2.16
N TRP A 39 -9.41 6.03 0.88
CA TRP A 39 -8.10 6.22 0.27
C TRP A 39 -7.33 7.38 0.88
N GLN A 40 -7.99 8.54 1.03
CA GLN A 40 -7.40 9.70 1.69
C GLN A 40 -6.99 9.35 3.13
N ALA A 41 -7.84 8.65 3.87
CA ALA A 41 -7.50 8.18 5.21
C ALA A 41 -6.29 7.23 5.21
N TYR A 42 -6.13 6.42 4.16
CA TYR A 42 -4.98 5.53 3.98
C TYR A 42 -3.69 6.28 3.65
N GLN A 43 -3.75 7.31 2.81
CA GLN A 43 -2.63 8.22 2.55
C GLN A 43 -2.19 8.93 3.84
N VAL A 44 -3.13 9.57 4.54
CA VAL A 44 -2.87 10.29 5.80
C VAL A 44 -2.28 9.36 6.88
N ALA A 45 -2.75 8.12 6.96
CA ALA A 45 -2.16 7.15 7.88
C ALA A 45 -0.70 6.86 7.52
N ASN A 46 -0.41 6.57 6.24
CA ASN A 46 0.95 6.29 5.77
C ASN A 46 1.88 7.49 5.95
N GLU A 47 1.40 8.72 5.75
CA GLU A 47 2.13 9.97 6.03
C GLU A 47 2.49 10.09 7.50
N LYS A 48 1.53 9.88 8.41
CA LYS A 48 1.79 9.90 9.85
C LYS A 48 2.82 8.85 10.27
N PHE A 49 2.78 7.66 9.67
CA PHE A 49 3.80 6.64 9.89
C PHE A 49 5.17 7.09 9.36
N ALA A 50 5.21 7.75 8.20
CA ALA A 50 6.45 8.29 7.66
C ALA A 50 7.04 9.36 8.58
N ASP A 51 6.22 10.30 9.07
CA ASP A 51 6.66 11.37 9.97
C ASP A 51 7.32 10.80 11.23
N VAL A 52 6.67 9.84 11.89
CA VAL A 52 7.20 9.20 13.10
C VAL A 52 8.46 8.39 12.81
N MET A 53 8.53 7.71 11.66
CA MET A 53 9.76 6.98 11.29
C MET A 53 10.92 7.93 10.99
N LEU A 54 10.65 9.08 10.37
CA LEU A 54 11.67 10.07 10.04
C LEU A 54 12.22 10.79 11.28
N THR A 55 11.45 10.90 12.38
CA THR A 55 11.96 11.47 13.63
C THR A 55 12.94 10.53 14.36
N GLU A 56 12.75 9.22 14.21
CA GLU A 56 13.56 8.20 14.89
C GLU A 56 14.68 7.62 14.02
N TYR A 57 14.65 7.89 12.71
CA TYR A 57 15.61 7.32 11.76
C TYR A 57 17.02 7.88 11.95
N LEU A 58 18.00 6.97 12.04
CA LEU A 58 19.42 7.31 12.01
C LEU A 58 20.02 6.97 10.65
N ALA A 59 21.08 7.70 10.28
CA ALA A 59 21.80 7.44 9.05
C ALA A 59 22.27 5.97 9.01
N ASP A 60 22.05 5.33 7.85
CA ASP A 60 22.34 3.92 7.56
C ASP A 60 21.40 2.85 8.11
N ASP A 61 20.37 3.22 8.87
CA ASP A 61 19.35 2.27 9.34
C ASP A 61 18.62 1.59 8.17
N VAL A 62 18.17 0.37 8.44
CA VAL A 62 17.37 -0.44 7.52
C VAL A 62 15.94 -0.49 8.00
N VAL A 63 15.03 0.07 7.21
CA VAL A 63 13.60 0.04 7.50
C VAL A 63 12.96 -1.12 6.76
N TRP A 64 12.25 -1.98 7.49
CA TRP A 64 11.52 -3.12 6.93
C TRP A 64 10.01 -2.93 7.10
N VAL A 65 9.32 -2.61 6.00
CA VAL A 65 7.87 -2.40 5.99
C VAL A 65 7.15 -3.71 5.73
N GLN A 66 6.12 -4.00 6.55
CA GLN A 66 5.36 -5.25 6.50
C GLN A 66 3.90 -4.99 6.15
N TYR A 67 3.35 -5.90 5.35
CA TYR A 67 1.92 -6.03 5.07
C TYR A 67 1.31 -4.88 4.24
N TYR A 68 0.08 -5.07 3.77
CA TYR A 68 -0.55 -4.13 2.85
C TYR A 68 -1.03 -2.82 3.49
N HIS A 69 -1.03 -2.71 4.82
CA HIS A 69 -1.46 -1.49 5.53
C HIS A 69 -0.55 -0.29 5.27
N LEU A 70 0.70 -0.54 4.86
CA LEU A 70 1.78 0.45 4.76
C LEU A 70 2.44 0.45 3.37
N MET A 71 1.71 0.13 2.31
CA MET A 71 2.30 0.04 0.96
C MET A 71 2.82 1.37 0.40
N LEU A 72 2.36 2.52 0.92
CA LEU A 72 2.85 3.84 0.46
C LEU A 72 4.08 4.29 1.22
N LEU A 73 4.27 3.80 2.46
CA LEU A 73 5.35 4.18 3.34
C LEU A 73 6.75 4.07 2.70
N PRO A 74 7.12 3.00 1.95
CA PRO A 74 8.41 2.93 1.26
C PRO A 74 8.68 4.11 0.32
N SER A 75 7.66 4.57 -0.40
CA SER A 75 7.78 5.68 -1.36
C SER A 75 7.96 7.00 -0.61
N LEU A 76 7.11 7.25 0.40
CA LEU A 76 7.16 8.46 1.23
C LEU A 76 8.53 8.62 1.90
N LEU A 77 9.05 7.53 2.48
CA LEU A 77 10.36 7.51 3.12
C LEU A 77 11.50 7.81 2.14
N LYS A 78 11.46 7.25 0.93
CA LYS A 78 12.47 7.53 -0.11
C LYS A 78 12.39 8.94 -0.70
N GLN A 79 11.21 9.55 -0.71
CA GLN A 79 11.05 10.95 -1.12
C GLN A 79 11.71 11.89 -0.10
N ALA A 80 11.56 11.60 1.21
CA ALA A 80 12.20 12.36 2.27
C ALA A 80 13.72 12.11 2.35
N VAL A 81 14.15 10.84 2.28
CA VAL A 81 15.55 10.43 2.38
C VAL A 81 15.89 9.46 1.25
N SER A 82 16.41 9.99 0.15
CA SER A 82 16.69 9.23 -1.08
C SER A 82 17.64 8.04 -0.89
N LYS A 83 18.55 8.11 0.09
CA LYS A 83 19.53 7.06 0.41
C LYS A 83 19.04 6.03 1.44
N MET A 84 17.82 6.16 1.97
CA MET A 84 17.31 5.25 2.99
C MET A 84 17.19 3.82 2.46
N LYS A 85 17.67 2.85 3.26
CA LYS A 85 17.57 1.42 2.97
C LYS A 85 16.20 0.93 3.41
N VAL A 86 15.26 0.90 2.48
CA VAL A 86 13.87 0.48 2.71
C VAL A 86 13.58 -0.86 2.01
N GLY A 87 13.08 -1.82 2.76
CA GLY A 87 12.52 -3.09 2.28
C GLY A 87 11.01 -3.14 2.48
N PHE A 88 10.30 -3.90 1.64
CA PHE A 88 8.86 -4.14 1.78
C PHE A 88 8.55 -5.62 1.60
N PHE A 89 7.69 -6.17 2.46
CA PHE A 89 7.25 -7.54 2.37
C PHE A 89 5.74 -7.66 2.56
N LEU A 90 5.09 -8.36 1.63
CA LEU A 90 3.66 -8.63 1.64
C LEU A 90 3.42 -10.08 2.05
N HIS A 91 2.65 -10.27 3.13
CA HIS A 91 2.34 -11.59 3.66
C HIS A 91 1.24 -12.31 2.87
N THR A 92 0.43 -11.57 2.13
CA THR A 92 -0.59 -12.11 1.23
C THR A 92 -0.02 -12.29 -0.18
N PRO A 93 -0.53 -13.25 -0.97
CA PRO A 93 -0.15 -13.36 -2.38
C PRO A 93 -0.49 -12.05 -3.11
N PHE A 94 0.46 -11.57 -3.92
CA PHE A 94 0.23 -10.37 -4.72
C PHE A 94 -0.81 -10.70 -5.82
N PRO A 95 -1.84 -9.86 -6.03
CA PRO A 95 -2.88 -10.12 -7.00
C PRO A 95 -2.29 -9.94 -8.40
N SER A 96 -2.87 -10.58 -9.40
CA SER A 96 -2.42 -10.39 -10.78
C SER A 96 -2.55 -8.92 -11.19
N SER A 97 -1.70 -8.45 -12.10
CA SER A 97 -1.72 -7.06 -12.60
C SER A 97 -3.03 -6.67 -13.28
N GLU A 98 -3.85 -7.64 -13.65
CA GLU A 98 -5.21 -7.48 -14.17
C GLU A 98 -6.19 -7.02 -13.08
N ILE A 99 -6.07 -7.57 -11.88
CA ILE A 99 -6.93 -7.24 -10.73
C ILE A 99 -6.50 -5.93 -10.07
N TYR A 100 -5.21 -5.60 -10.07
CA TYR A 100 -4.77 -4.29 -9.58
C TYR A 100 -5.37 -3.14 -10.41
N ARG A 101 -5.64 -3.36 -11.70
CA ARG A 101 -6.23 -2.37 -12.61
C ARG A 101 -7.74 -2.19 -12.46
N THR A 102 -8.43 -3.09 -11.75
CA THR A 102 -9.88 -2.94 -11.51
C THR A 102 -10.22 -1.95 -10.39
N LEU A 103 -9.22 -1.41 -9.69
CA LEU A 103 -9.42 -0.32 -8.73
C LEU A 103 -9.82 0.97 -9.45
N PRO A 104 -10.98 1.59 -9.13
CA PRO A 104 -11.34 2.90 -9.66
C PRO A 104 -10.34 3.99 -9.19
N GLY A 105 -9.87 4.85 -10.11
CA GLY A 105 -8.97 5.98 -9.79
C GLY A 105 -7.48 5.75 -10.08
N THR A 106 -7.16 5.30 -11.30
CA THR A 106 -5.85 4.79 -11.75
C THR A 106 -4.69 5.80 -11.86
N GLY A 107 -4.93 7.11 -11.74
CA GLY A 107 -3.90 8.13 -11.93
C GLY A 107 -2.81 8.14 -10.86
N ASP A 108 -3.19 8.36 -9.59
CA ASP A 108 -2.22 8.54 -8.49
C ASP A 108 -1.75 7.23 -7.84
N ARG A 109 -2.45 6.11 -8.10
CA ARG A 109 -2.16 4.81 -7.49
C ARG A 109 -1.06 4.01 -8.17
N GLU A 110 -0.74 4.31 -9.44
CA GLU A 110 0.40 3.70 -10.11
C GLU A 110 1.72 4.14 -9.47
N GLU A 111 1.83 5.40 -9.02
CA GLU A 111 3.02 5.97 -8.36
C GLU A 111 3.37 5.22 -7.06
N GLY A 112 2.35 4.90 -6.24
CA GLY A 112 2.51 4.07 -5.04
C GLY A 112 3.00 2.65 -5.36
N SER A 113 2.47 2.02 -6.41
CA SER A 113 2.95 0.69 -6.87
C SER A 113 4.33 0.74 -7.52
N ARG A 114 4.68 1.87 -8.17
CA ARG A 114 5.98 2.10 -8.80
C ARG A 114 7.05 2.34 -7.74
N GLY A 115 6.74 3.09 -6.68
CA GLY A 115 7.58 3.23 -5.49
C GLY A 115 7.75 1.91 -4.72
N ALA A 116 6.72 1.06 -4.73
CA ALA A 116 6.78 -0.31 -4.23
C ALA A 116 7.41 -1.33 -5.21
N GLY A 117 7.94 -0.89 -6.35
CA GLY A 117 8.64 -1.76 -7.29
C GLY A 117 7.72 -2.58 -8.21
N SER A 118 7.00 -1.90 -9.11
CA SER A 118 6.25 -2.51 -10.22
C SER A 118 7.13 -3.37 -11.17
N ARG A 119 8.46 -3.35 -11.04
CA ARG A 119 9.35 -4.28 -11.75
C ARG A 119 9.96 -5.30 -10.79
N ARG A 120 9.33 -6.47 -10.71
CA ARG A 120 9.72 -7.67 -9.95
C ARG A 120 9.62 -7.57 -8.42
N ILE A 121 8.39 -7.61 -7.91
CA ILE A 121 8.12 -8.31 -6.65
C ILE A 121 8.19 -9.82 -6.96
N ARG A 122 9.40 -10.35 -7.20
CA ARG A 122 9.66 -11.77 -6.93
C ARG A 122 9.99 -11.84 -5.46
N GLN A 123 9.30 -12.69 -4.71
CA GLN A 123 9.71 -13.12 -3.38
C GLN A 123 11.19 -13.49 -3.43
N ARG A 124 12.07 -12.58 -3.00
CA ARG A 124 13.43 -12.93 -2.62
C ARG A 124 13.42 -12.97 -1.11
N ILE A 125 13.19 -14.18 -0.61
CA ILE A 125 13.52 -14.58 0.74
C ILE A 125 15.02 -14.29 0.89
N GLY A 126 15.36 -13.30 1.71
CA GLY A 126 16.72 -13.13 2.20
C GLY A 126 16.99 -14.25 3.20
N VAL A 127 17.49 -15.39 2.71
CA VAL A 127 18.22 -16.31 3.58
C VAL A 127 19.51 -15.57 3.93
N LEU A 128 19.62 -15.14 5.18
CA LEU A 128 20.87 -14.69 5.77
C LEU A 128 21.86 -15.88 5.73
N PRO A 129 23.08 -15.72 5.19
CA PRO A 129 24.08 -16.76 5.32
C PRO A 129 24.56 -16.79 6.78
N SER A 130 24.56 -17.99 7.36
CA SER A 130 25.33 -18.37 8.54
C SER A 130 26.83 -18.33 8.28
#